data_AF-A2GEE0-F1
#
_entry.id   AF-A2GEE0-F1
#
_cell.length_a   1.000
_cell.length_b   1.000
_cell.length_c   1.000
_cell.angle_alpha   90.00
_cell.angle_beta   90.00
_cell.angle_gamma   90.00
#
_symmetry.space_group_name_H-M   'P 1'
#
loop_
_entity.id
_entity.type
_entity.pdbx_description
1 polymer ?
#
loop_
_entity_poly.entity_id
_entity_poly.type
_entity_poly.pdbx_seq_one_letter_code
_entity_poly.pdbx_strand_id
1 'polypeptide(L)'
;MKYAFISHNIDFVTFLMNEFNLEISLEECEIYNNLDSFLVYFDQTNDISKCFAYSSMFNIPPFWEYFLSLGADINAKNDNGETALFGAASNNS
;
A
#
# COMPACT_ATOMS: atom_id res chain seq x y z
N MET A 1 -8.10 -1.75 13.19
CA MET A 1 -7.03 -2.56 12.58
C MET A 1 -5.63 -2.06 12.97
N LYS A 2 -5.43 -0.75 13.10
CA LYS A 2 -4.25 -0.06 13.68
C LYS A 2 -3.25 -0.88 14.52
N TYR A 3 -3.65 -1.51 15.64
CA TYR A 3 -2.71 -2.26 16.48
C TYR A 3 -2.09 -3.48 15.78
N ALA A 4 -2.84 -4.15 14.90
CA ALA A 4 -2.33 -5.25 14.09
C ALA A 4 -1.35 -4.77 13.01
N PHE A 5 -1.59 -3.58 12.43
CA PHE A 5 -0.62 -2.94 11.53
C PHE A 5 0.67 -2.58 12.27
N ILE A 6 0.57 -1.89 13.41
CA ILE A 6 1.72 -1.49 14.24
C ILE A 6 2.56 -2.70 14.66
N SER A 7 1.92 -3.82 14.98
CA SER A 7 2.62 -5.03 15.42
C SER A 7 3.18 -5.89 14.29
N HIS A 8 2.95 -5.51 13.02
CA HIS A 8 3.27 -6.32 11.84
C HIS A 8 2.74 -7.76 11.95
N ASN A 9 1.57 -7.94 12.57
CA ASN A 9 0.97 -9.26 12.74
C ASN A 9 -0.05 -9.52 11.61
N ILE A 10 0.44 -10.15 10.54
CA ILE A 10 -0.36 -10.42 9.35
C ILE A 10 -1.52 -11.39 9.61
N ASP A 11 -1.37 -12.33 10.53
CA ASP A 11 -2.45 -13.24 10.94
C ASP A 11 -3.62 -12.46 11.57
N PHE A 12 -3.31 -11.43 12.37
CA PHE A 12 -4.33 -10.56 12.94
C PHE A 12 -4.93 -9.59 11.91
N VAL A 13 -4.13 -9.06 10.99
CA VAL A 13 -4.65 -8.22 9.90
C VAL A 13 -5.63 -9.02 9.04
N THR A 14 -5.24 -10.21 8.59
CA THR A 14 -6.09 -11.08 7.76
C THR A 14 -7.32 -11.59 8.52
N PHE A 15 -7.18 -11.96 9.79
CA PHE A 15 -8.31 -12.30 10.66
C PHE A 15 -9.31 -11.15 10.78
N LEU A 16 -8.84 -9.94 11.06
CA LEU A 16 -9.68 -8.75 11.19
C LEU A 16 -10.36 -8.39 9.86
N MET A 17 -9.65 -8.55 8.74
CA MET A 17 -10.20 -8.32 7.41
C MET A 17 -11.32 -9.31 7.08
N ASN A 18 -11.08 -10.61 7.25
CA ASN A 18 -12.01 -11.65 6.83
C ASN A 18 -13.20 -11.82 7.79
N GLU A 19 -12.97 -11.84 9.10
CA GLU A 19 -14.02 -12.13 10.08
C GLU A 19 -14.89 -10.90 10.40
N PHE A 20 -14.33 -9.70 10.28
CA PHE A 20 -15.02 -8.45 10.60
C PHE A 20 -15.25 -7.56 9.37
N ASN A 21 -14.89 -8.01 8.16
CA ASN A 21 -15.01 -7.26 6.90
C ASN A 21 -14.37 -5.86 6.98
N LEU A 22 -13.25 -5.75 7.70
CA LEU A 22 -12.52 -4.50 7.80
C LEU A 22 -11.59 -4.33 6.58
N GLU A 23 -11.64 -3.18 5.94
CA GLU A 23 -10.75 -2.87 4.82
C GLU A 23 -9.35 -2.51 5.32
N ILE A 24 -8.34 -2.94 4.56
CA ILE A 24 -6.95 -2.55 4.78
C ILE A 24 -6.74 -1.13 4.24
N SER A 25 -6.28 -0.22 5.10
CA SER A 25 -5.87 1.13 4.69
C SER A 25 -4.42 1.11 4.20
N LEU A 26 -4.20 1.48 2.93
CA LEU A 26 -2.86 1.60 2.37
C LEU A 26 -2.06 2.73 3.04
N GLU A 27 -2.71 3.80 3.49
CA GLU A 27 -2.07 4.85 4.29
C GLU A 27 -1.54 4.31 5.62
N GLU A 28 -2.30 3.44 6.31
CA GLU A 28 -1.80 2.79 7.54
C GLU A 28 -0.65 1.82 7.23
N CYS A 29 -0.68 1.12 6.09
CA CYS A 29 0.44 0.27 5.65
C CYS A 29 1.72 1.09 5.46
N GLU A 30 1.63 2.29 4.92
CA GLU A 30 2.79 3.18 4.73
C GLU A 30 3.30 3.77 6.05
N ILE A 31 2.40 4.34 6.86
CA ILE A 31 2.75 4.97 8.15
C ILE A 31 3.50 3.98 9.05
N TYR A 32 3.11 2.70 9.00
CA TYR A 32 3.73 1.63 9.77
C TYR A 32 4.74 0.79 8.98
N ASN A 33 5.03 1.15 7.72
CA ASN A 33 5.93 0.42 6.83
C ASN A 33 5.61 -1.10 6.77
N ASN A 34 4.33 -1.45 6.83
CA ASN A 34 3.83 -2.82 6.89
C ASN A 34 3.54 -3.34 5.48
N LEU A 35 4.60 -3.76 4.81
CA LEU A 35 4.57 -4.27 3.44
C LEU A 35 3.71 -5.55 3.29
N ASP A 36 3.69 -6.42 4.30
CA ASP A 36 2.90 -7.65 4.25
C ASP A 36 1.40 -7.34 4.13
N SER A 37 0.93 -6.36 4.90
CA SER A 37 -0.48 -5.95 4.85
C SER A 37 -0.82 -5.22 3.56
N PHE A 38 0.12 -4.45 3.01
CA PHE A 38 0.00 -3.87 1.67
C PHE A 38 -0.19 -4.97 0.61
N LEU A 39 0.61 -6.03 0.68
CA LEU A 39 0.52 -7.15 -0.27
C LEU A 39 -0.78 -7.94 -0.12
N VAL A 40 -1.31 -8.09 1.10
CA VAL A 40 -2.66 -8.66 1.30
C VAL A 40 -3.73 -7.76 0.66
N TYR A 41 -3.65 -6.44 0.81
CA TYR A 41 -4.57 -5.54 0.11
C TYR A 41 -4.50 -5.74 -1.41
N PHE A 42 -3.29 -5.80 -1.96
CA PHE A 42 -3.09 -5.99 -3.39
C PHE A 42 -3.64 -7.34 -3.87
N ASP A 43 -3.40 -8.43 -3.16
CA ASP A 43 -3.93 -9.77 -3.48
C ASP A 43 -5.47 -9.79 -3.53
N GLN A 44 -6.13 -9.09 -2.60
CA GLN A 44 -7.59 -9.08 -2.51
C GLN A 44 -8.26 -8.16 -3.54
N THR A 45 -7.67 -7.02 -3.84
CA THR A 45 -8.30 -5.98 -4.68
C THR A 45 -7.80 -5.99 -6.11
N ASN A 46 -6.56 -6.43 -6.32
CA ASN A 46 -5.82 -6.27 -7.56
C ASN A 46 -5.83 -4.82 -8.09
N ASP A 47 -5.93 -3.82 -7.19
CA ASP A 47 -5.97 -2.40 -7.56
C ASP A 47 -4.55 -1.89 -7.85
N ILE A 48 -4.09 -2.16 -9.07
CA ILE A 48 -2.76 -1.79 -9.56
C ILE A 48 -2.53 -0.28 -9.49
N SER A 49 -3.52 0.53 -9.86
CA SER A 49 -3.40 1.99 -9.89
C SER A 49 -3.16 2.56 -8.50
N LYS A 50 -3.98 2.13 -7.53
CA LYS A 50 -3.86 2.60 -6.15
C LYS A 50 -2.59 2.05 -5.49
N CYS A 51 -2.26 0.77 -5.70
CA CYS A 51 -1.02 0.21 -5.21
C CYS A 51 0.21 0.93 -5.78
N PHE A 52 0.22 1.29 -7.06
CA PHE A 52 1.31 2.07 -7.65
C PHE A 52 1.46 3.44 -6.98
N ALA A 53 0.35 4.17 -6.76
CA ALA A 53 0.37 5.50 -6.16
C ALA A 53 1.00 5.53 -4.75
N TYR A 54 0.82 4.45 -3.98
CA TYR A 54 1.40 4.28 -2.64
C TYR A 54 2.77 3.56 -2.65
N SER A 55 3.07 2.73 -3.66
CA SER A 55 4.30 1.92 -3.70
C SER A 55 5.60 2.73 -3.58
N SER A 56 5.60 3.98 -4.04
CA SER A 56 6.77 4.87 -3.97
C SER A 56 7.16 5.29 -2.57
N MET A 57 6.23 5.27 -1.62
CA MET A 57 6.49 5.70 -0.25
C MET A 57 7.27 4.67 0.57
N PHE A 58 7.29 3.41 0.13
CA PHE A 58 8.11 2.36 0.75
C PHE A 58 9.62 2.52 0.45
N ASN A 59 10.01 3.41 -0.47
CA ASN A 59 11.39 3.63 -0.89
C ASN A 59 12.11 2.34 -1.35
N ILE A 60 11.37 1.46 -2.04
CA ILE A 60 11.89 0.20 -2.61
C ILE A 60 11.74 0.29 -4.14
N PRO A 61 12.78 0.67 -4.90
CA PRO A 61 12.64 0.89 -6.34
C PRO A 61 12.07 -0.28 -7.16
N PRO A 62 12.49 -1.54 -6.92
CA PRO A 62 11.90 -2.68 -7.61
C PRO A 62 10.39 -2.85 -7.39
N PHE A 63 9.85 -2.26 -6.32
CA PHE A 63 8.46 -2.42 -5.92
C PHE A 63 7.51 -1.61 -6.80
N TRP A 64 7.80 -0.33 -7.05
CA TRP A 64 6.99 0.46 -7.99
C TRP A 64 7.26 0.09 -9.45
N GLU A 65 8.47 -0.38 -9.78
CA GLU A 65 8.77 -0.97 -11.10
C GLU A 65 7.89 -2.19 -11.39
N TYR A 66 7.61 -3.02 -10.38
CA TYR A 66 6.69 -4.14 -10.51
C TYR A 66 5.29 -3.67 -10.92
N PHE A 67 4.72 -2.68 -10.25
CA PHE A 67 3.39 -2.17 -10.61
C PHE A 67 3.37 -1.48 -11.99
N LEU A 68 4.44 -0.79 -12.39
CA LEU A 68 4.59 -0.28 -13.75
C LEU A 68 4.61 -1.40 -14.79
N SER A 69 5.28 -2.53 -14.49
CA SER A 69 5.31 -3.70 -15.37
C SER A 69 3.94 -4.37 -15.54
N LEU A 70 3.05 -4.20 -14.55
CA LEU A 70 1.65 -4.62 -14.61
C LEU A 70 0.75 -3.64 -15.38
N GLY A 71 1.30 -2.53 -15.88
CA GLY A 71 0.56 -1.53 -16.65
C GLY A 71 -0.10 -0.43 -15.80
N ALA A 72 0.43 -0.15 -14.60
CA ALA A 72 -0.05 0.98 -13.79
C ALA A 72 0.03 2.31 -14.56
N ASP A 73 -1.00 3.16 -14.40
CA ASP A 73 -0.93 4.54 -14.86
C ASP A 73 0.07 5.32 -14.01
N ILE A 74 1.09 5.87 -14.66
CA ILE A 74 2.13 6.69 -14.00
C ILE A 74 1.56 7.93 -13.29
N ASN A 75 0.37 8.39 -13.70
CA ASN A 75 -0.34 9.51 -13.10
C ASN A 75 -1.47 9.08 -12.15
N ALA A 76 -1.54 7.79 -11.79
CA ALA A 76 -2.50 7.29 -10.82
C ALA A 76 -2.36 8.07 -9.51
N LYS A 77 -3.52 8.29 -8.86
CA LYS A 77 -3.63 9.06 -7.63
C LYS A 77 -4.09 8.17 -6.49
N ASN A 78 -3.50 8.38 -5.32
CA ASN A 78 -3.94 7.77 -4.08
C ASN A 78 -5.23 8.44 -3.55
N ASP A 79 -5.70 8.02 -2.38
CA ASP A 79 -6.93 8.57 -1.78
C ASP A 79 -6.80 10.06 -1.41
N ASN A 80 -5.57 10.56 -1.25
CA ASN A 80 -5.27 11.98 -1.01
C ASN A 80 -5.16 12.79 -2.31
N GLY A 81 -5.31 12.17 -3.49
CA GLY A 81 -5.16 12.82 -4.79
C GLY A 81 -3.71 13.01 -5.24
N GLU A 82 -2.76 12.36 -4.57
CA GLU A 82 -1.32 12.47 -4.78
C GLU A 82 -0.82 11.35 -5.71
N THR A 83 0.18 11.65 -6.54
CA THR A 83 0.80 10.66 -7.42
C THR A 83 1.97 9.94 -6.73
N ALA A 84 2.40 8.81 -7.30
CA ALA A 84 3.61 8.13 -6.83
C ALA A 84 4.85 9.06 -6.80
N LEU A 85 4.96 10.00 -7.76
CA LEU A 85 6.04 10.98 -7.78
C LEU A 85 6.01 11.92 -6.56
N PHE A 86 4.81 12.33 -6.14
CA PHE A 86 4.66 13.16 -4.94
C PHE A 86 5.15 12.41 -3.68
N GLY A 87 4.75 11.14 -3.52
CA GLY A 87 5.21 10.29 -2.41
C GLY A 87 6.73 10.08 -2.39
N ALA A 88 7.34 9.85 -3.56
CA ALA A 88 8.79 9.71 -3.69
C ALA A 88 9.55 11.00 -3.31
N ALA A 89 9.03 12.15 -3.73
CA ALA A 89 9.64 13.44 -3.41
C ALA A 89 9.55 13.75 -1.90
N SER A 90 8.40 13.48 -1.27
CA SER A 90 8.19 13.71 0.16
C SER A 90 9.13 12.88 1.04
N ASN A 91 9.37 11.61 0.68
CA ASN A 91 10.25 10.71 1.44
C ASN A 91 11.75 10.92 1.21
N ASN A 92 12.14 11.74 0.24
CA ASN A 92 13.55 12.06 -0.05
C ASN A 92 13.97 13.44 0.53
N SER A 93 13.29 13.87 1.59
CA SER A 93 13.53 15.14 2.31
C SER A 93 14.51 14.98 3.46
#